data_AF-A0A355BMF6-F1
#
_entry.id   AF-A0A355BMF6-F1
#
_cell.length_a   1.000
_cell.length_b   1.000
_cell.length_c   1.000
_cell.angle_alpha   90.00
_cell.angle_beta   90.00
_cell.angle_gamma   90.00
#
_symmetry.space_group_name_H-M   'P 1'
#
loop_
_entity.id
_entity.type
_entity.pdbx_description
1 polymer ?
#
loop_
_entity_poly.entity_id
_entity_poly.type
_entity_poly.pdbx_seq_one_letter_code
_entity_poly.pdbx_strand_id
1 'polypeptide(L)'
;MNFPVIKASAYALVHAPTILLEHGTTQSMERAKNPESEYLKKLPAHLRSFEEVVAYPPNQTYLGAMRPDDLAKVPQPWYQHNVENASRFTPYGEIMPEDEFYALMKIVDAFDLVRLEKSFVEEIKVKLADHPMFNASDFAKIGTGIDLGEIEKVVNAHTAEAMRVGDRLVGAVSQAHDSDVSLTAHIMYENLAAKASATLVLRHLVKNSGIDPTEIEYIVECSEETAGDMNQRGGGNFAKAIGEMCGLTNATGSDVRSFCAGPSHALVYASALVKAGIYKNVAVIAGGATAKLGMNGRDHVNKDMPVLED
;
A
#
# COMPACT_ATOMS: atom_id res chain seq x y z
N MET A 1 -20.57 -32.75 -5.67
CA MET A 1 -20.66 -31.31 -6.02
C MET A 1 -19.40 -30.64 -5.51
N ASN A 2 -18.59 -30.05 -6.39
CA ASN A 2 -17.45 -29.25 -5.95
C ASN A 2 -17.95 -27.83 -5.66
N PHE A 3 -17.60 -27.33 -4.47
CA PHE A 3 -17.88 -25.95 -4.06
C PHE A 3 -16.56 -25.15 -4.10
N PRO A 4 -16.62 -23.86 -4.44
CA PRO A 4 -15.48 -22.97 -4.24
C PRO A 4 -15.04 -23.01 -2.77
N VAL A 5 -13.73 -23.01 -2.55
CA VAL A 5 -13.13 -23.00 -1.21
C VAL A 5 -12.03 -21.95 -1.16
N ILE A 6 -11.87 -21.30 -0.01
CA ILE A 6 -10.73 -20.42 0.25
C ILE A 6 -9.52 -21.32 0.53
N LYS A 7 -8.45 -21.14 -0.23
CA LYS A 7 -7.22 -21.95 -0.11
C LYS A 7 -6.18 -21.33 0.81
N ALA A 8 -6.10 -20.00 0.83
CA ALA A 8 -5.17 -19.24 1.63
C ALA A 8 -5.64 -17.78 1.77
N SER A 9 -5.05 -17.08 2.72
CA SER A 9 -5.19 -15.64 2.93
C SER A 9 -3.82 -15.03 3.24
N ALA A 10 -3.65 -13.77 2.88
CA ALA A 10 -2.49 -12.98 3.26
C ALA A 10 -2.87 -11.52 3.45
N TYR A 11 -2.07 -10.81 4.22
CA TYR A 11 -2.31 -9.43 4.61
C TYR A 11 -0.98 -8.67 4.66
N ALA A 12 -1.03 -7.37 4.40
CA ALA A 12 0.07 -6.47 4.67
C ALA A 12 -0.48 -5.16 5.23
N LEU A 13 0.25 -4.57 6.17
CA LEU A 13 0.02 -3.22 6.66
C LEU A 13 1.24 -2.37 6.28
N VAL A 14 1.02 -1.18 5.76
CA VAL A 14 2.12 -0.24 5.45
C VAL A 14 2.03 0.87 6.47
N HIS A 15 3.10 1.10 7.23
CA HIS A 15 3.24 2.27 8.07
C HIS A 15 3.80 3.41 7.22
N ALA A 16 2.98 4.43 6.98
CA ALA A 16 3.20 5.50 6.02
C ALA A 16 2.91 6.89 6.64
N PRO A 17 3.63 7.27 7.72
CA PRO A 17 3.35 8.47 8.49
C PRO A 17 3.54 9.77 7.67
N THR A 18 4.51 9.82 6.76
CA THR A 18 4.73 10.98 5.91
C THR A 18 3.71 11.03 4.77
N ILE A 19 3.37 9.87 4.18
CA ILE A 19 2.29 9.79 3.19
C ILE A 19 0.97 10.25 3.81
N LEU A 20 0.69 9.91 5.07
CA LEU A 20 -0.48 10.40 5.79
C LEU A 20 -0.50 11.93 5.84
N LEU A 21 0.63 12.54 6.22
CA LEU A 21 0.73 13.99 6.31
C LEU A 21 0.50 14.66 4.94
N GLU A 22 1.13 14.16 3.88
CA GLU A 22 1.17 14.82 2.58
C GLU A 22 -0.03 14.46 1.68
N HIS A 23 -0.48 13.20 1.72
CA HIS A 23 -1.45 12.63 0.78
C HIS A 23 -2.78 12.18 1.41
N GLY A 24 -2.89 12.14 2.74
CA GLY A 24 -4.18 11.90 3.39
C GLY A 24 -5.20 12.99 3.04
N THR A 25 -6.43 12.61 2.62
CA THR A 25 -7.41 13.59 2.14
C THR A 25 -7.82 14.60 3.22
N THR A 26 -7.92 14.17 4.49
CA THR A 26 -8.24 15.08 5.60
C THR A 26 -7.16 16.16 5.76
N GLN A 27 -5.89 15.78 5.59
CA GLN A 27 -4.70 16.61 5.76
C GLN A 27 -4.54 17.54 4.56
N SER A 28 -4.63 17.01 3.35
CA SER A 28 -4.49 17.79 2.12
C SER A 28 -5.61 18.83 1.97
N MET A 29 -6.86 18.47 2.28
CA MET A 29 -7.99 19.40 2.26
C MET A 29 -7.89 20.47 3.36
N GLU A 30 -7.44 20.11 4.57
CA GLU A 30 -7.20 21.10 5.63
C GLU A 30 -6.09 22.06 5.22
N ARG A 31 -4.99 21.55 4.65
CA ARG A 31 -3.86 22.37 4.20
C ARG A 31 -4.26 23.33 3.09
N ALA A 32 -5.07 22.88 2.13
CA ALA A 32 -5.58 23.74 1.05
C ALA A 32 -6.47 24.87 1.58
N LYS A 33 -7.20 24.64 2.68
CA LYS A 33 -8.11 25.62 3.30
C LYS A 33 -7.43 26.54 4.30
N ASN A 34 -6.56 25.99 5.15
CA ASN A 34 -5.85 26.67 6.22
C ASN A 34 -4.50 25.98 6.49
N PRO A 35 -3.43 26.38 5.79
CA PRO A 35 -2.08 25.83 5.98
C PRO A 35 -1.58 25.94 7.43
N GLU A 36 -2.04 26.95 8.16
CA GLU A 36 -1.62 27.26 9.53
C GLU A 36 -2.54 26.65 10.61
N SER A 37 -3.40 25.69 10.24
CA SER A 37 -4.34 25.09 11.17
C SER A 37 -3.65 24.45 12.38
N GLU A 38 -4.24 24.64 13.56
CA GLU A 38 -3.76 24.02 14.80
C GLU A 38 -3.73 22.50 14.72
N TYR A 39 -4.65 21.90 13.96
CA TYR A 39 -4.66 20.47 13.70
C TYR A 39 -3.37 20.02 13.00
N LEU A 40 -3.00 20.65 11.88
CA LEU A 40 -1.80 20.28 11.11
C LEU A 40 -0.52 20.50 11.92
N LYS A 41 -0.48 21.53 12.76
CA LYS A 41 0.67 21.81 13.65
C LYS A 41 0.86 20.74 14.73
N LYS A 42 -0.23 20.22 15.28
CA LYS A 42 -0.20 19.21 16.34
C LYS A 42 -0.01 17.79 15.80
N LEU A 43 -0.60 17.49 14.64
CA LEU A 43 -0.65 16.15 14.05
C LEU A 43 0.69 15.38 14.06
N PRO A 44 1.85 15.97 13.71
CA PRO A 44 3.13 15.26 13.75
C PRO A 44 3.48 14.67 15.13
N ALA A 45 3.07 15.32 16.22
CA ALA A 45 3.31 14.84 17.58
C ALA A 45 2.43 13.65 17.99
N HIS A 46 1.43 13.29 17.16
CA HIS A 46 0.53 12.16 17.37
C HIS A 46 0.83 10.97 16.45
N LEU A 47 1.85 11.07 15.59
CA LEU A 47 2.28 9.95 14.74
C LEU A 47 3.01 8.91 15.58
N ARG A 48 2.84 7.64 15.22
CA ARG A 48 3.50 6.53 15.91
C ARG A 48 4.87 6.25 15.30
N SER A 49 5.78 5.74 16.13
CA SER A 49 6.99 5.08 15.65
C SER A 49 6.63 3.74 14.99
N PHE A 50 7.51 3.25 14.11
CA PHE A 50 7.32 1.94 13.48
C PHE A 50 7.21 0.82 14.52
N GLU A 51 8.00 0.90 15.59
CA GLU A 51 7.99 -0.04 16.70
C GLU A 51 6.64 -0.07 17.42
N GLU A 52 6.00 1.08 17.62
CA GLU A 52 4.65 1.16 18.20
C GLU A 52 3.59 0.58 17.26
N VAL A 53 3.69 0.81 15.96
CA VAL A 53 2.78 0.21 14.96
C VAL A 53 2.92 -1.30 14.93
N VAL A 54 4.15 -1.81 15.01
CA VAL A 54 4.44 -3.25 15.10
C VAL A 54 3.86 -3.84 16.38
N ALA A 55 4.05 -3.17 17.52
CA ALA A 55 3.57 -3.67 18.79
C ALA A 55 2.06 -3.50 19.04
N TYR A 56 1.33 -2.83 18.14
CA TYR A 56 -0.09 -2.58 18.30
C TYR A 56 -0.91 -3.90 18.25
N PRO A 57 -1.63 -4.28 19.34
CA PRO A 57 -2.29 -5.59 19.41
C PRO A 57 -3.28 -5.89 18.27
N PRO A 58 -4.09 -4.92 17.77
CA PRO A 58 -4.94 -5.16 16.61
C PRO A 58 -4.17 -5.49 15.34
N ASN A 59 -3.03 -4.85 15.08
CA ASN A 59 -2.19 -5.15 13.92
C ASN A 59 -1.63 -6.57 14.02
N GLN A 60 -1.11 -6.95 15.19
CA GLN A 60 -0.63 -8.31 15.46
C GLN A 60 -1.75 -9.37 15.32
N THR A 61 -2.98 -9.02 15.72
CA THR A 61 -4.14 -9.91 15.55
C THR A 61 -4.53 -10.05 14.08
N TYR A 62 -4.60 -8.94 13.35
CA TYR A 62 -4.95 -8.90 11.93
C TYR A 62 -4.00 -9.76 11.08
N LEU A 63 -2.72 -9.71 11.41
CA LEU A 63 -1.66 -10.46 10.72
C LEU A 63 -1.45 -11.88 11.26
N GLY A 64 -2.24 -12.31 12.26
CA GLY A 64 -2.26 -13.69 12.75
C GLY A 64 -1.17 -14.05 13.76
N ALA A 65 -0.47 -13.06 14.32
CA ALA A 65 0.46 -13.28 15.44
C ALA A 65 -0.27 -13.45 16.79
N MET A 66 -1.48 -12.87 16.92
CA MET A 66 -2.34 -13.03 18.09
C MET A 66 -3.74 -13.51 17.67
N ARG A 67 -4.42 -14.28 18.54
CA ARG A 67 -5.80 -14.72 18.27
C ARG A 67 -6.81 -13.63 18.65
N PRO A 68 -7.96 -13.52 17.96
CA PRO A 68 -9.02 -12.57 18.34
C PRO A 68 -9.50 -12.71 19.79
N ASP A 69 -9.60 -13.94 20.31
CA ASP A 69 -9.97 -14.21 21.71
C ASP A 69 -8.95 -13.68 22.71
N ASP A 70 -7.67 -13.58 22.31
CA ASP A 70 -6.61 -13.01 23.14
C ASP A 70 -6.62 -11.49 23.06
N LEU A 71 -6.89 -10.91 21.88
CA LEU A 71 -7.15 -9.46 21.74
C LEU A 71 -8.29 -9.00 22.64
N ALA A 72 -9.37 -9.78 22.73
CA ALA A 72 -10.53 -9.46 23.55
C ALA A 72 -10.20 -9.38 25.06
N LYS A 73 -9.08 -9.95 25.50
CA LYS A 73 -8.59 -9.89 26.89
C LYS A 73 -7.70 -8.68 27.15
N VAL A 74 -7.18 -8.02 26.11
CA VAL A 74 -6.34 -6.82 26.26
C VAL A 74 -7.23 -5.64 26.63
N PRO A 75 -6.93 -4.91 27.73
CA PRO A 75 -7.70 -3.73 28.11
C PRO A 75 -7.71 -2.67 27.01
N GLN A 76 -8.81 -1.92 26.91
CA GLN A 76 -8.88 -0.75 26.03
C GLN A 76 -8.54 0.52 26.80
N PRO A 77 -7.91 1.52 26.15
CA PRO A 77 -7.61 1.57 24.72
C PRO A 77 -6.32 0.81 24.35
N TRP A 78 -6.39 0.04 23.26
CA TRP A 78 -5.31 -0.89 22.89
C TRP A 78 -3.95 -0.25 22.62
N TYR A 79 -3.91 1.03 22.23
CA TYR A 79 -2.64 1.74 21.96
C TYR A 79 -1.81 1.99 23.24
N GLN A 80 -2.36 1.73 24.43
CA GLN A 80 -1.65 1.79 25.70
C GLN A 80 -1.07 0.43 26.14
N HIS A 81 -1.32 -0.63 25.36
CA HIS A 81 -1.04 -2.01 25.75
C HIS A 81 -0.28 -2.76 24.66
N ASN A 82 0.91 -2.26 24.32
CA ASN A 82 1.78 -2.85 23.31
C ASN A 82 2.13 -4.32 23.61
N VAL A 83 2.14 -5.13 22.55
CA VAL A 83 2.55 -6.55 22.61
C VAL A 83 4.06 -6.63 22.76
N GLU A 84 4.53 -7.32 23.80
CA GLU A 84 5.94 -7.59 24.00
C GLU A 84 6.49 -8.53 22.92
N ASN A 85 7.70 -8.27 22.43
CA ASN A 85 8.38 -9.06 21.39
C ASN A 85 7.56 -9.20 20.09
N ALA A 86 6.74 -8.20 19.76
CA ALA A 86 6.01 -8.15 18.51
C ALA A 86 6.97 -8.20 17.30
N SER A 87 6.51 -8.86 16.24
CA SER A 87 7.28 -9.02 15.01
C SER A 87 6.57 -8.34 13.86
N ARG A 88 7.33 -7.69 12.98
CA ARG A 88 6.79 -7.17 11.71
C ARG A 88 6.43 -8.28 10.74
N PHE A 89 7.06 -9.46 10.83
CA PHE A 89 6.73 -10.64 10.03
C PHE A 89 5.92 -11.64 10.84
N THR A 90 4.83 -12.11 10.26
CA THR A 90 3.79 -12.93 10.92
C THR A 90 3.29 -14.02 9.97
N PRO A 91 2.46 -14.98 10.43
CA PRO A 91 1.98 -16.06 9.57
C PRO A 91 1.21 -15.60 8.33
N TYR A 92 0.46 -14.49 8.40
CA TYR A 92 -0.34 -14.02 7.26
C TYR A 92 0.33 -12.91 6.44
N GLY A 93 1.46 -12.37 6.88
CA GLY A 93 2.26 -11.43 6.08
C GLY A 93 3.06 -10.48 6.96
N GLU A 94 2.98 -9.18 6.69
CA GLU A 94 3.88 -8.22 7.35
C GLU A 94 3.35 -6.82 7.59
N ILE A 95 4.08 -6.09 8.44
CA ILE A 95 4.05 -4.63 8.56
C ILE A 95 5.31 -4.07 7.87
N MET A 96 5.12 -3.27 6.83
CA MET A 96 6.21 -2.67 6.05
C MET A 96 6.39 -1.19 6.44
N PRO A 97 7.62 -0.72 6.70
CA PRO A 97 7.89 0.69 6.93
C PRO A 97 7.88 1.51 5.63
N GLU A 98 7.63 2.81 5.75
CA GLU A 98 7.47 3.76 4.64
C GLU A 98 8.65 3.78 3.65
N ASP A 99 9.88 3.70 4.16
CA ASP A 99 11.09 3.72 3.33
C ASP A 99 11.18 2.48 2.41
N GLU A 100 10.88 1.30 2.93
CA GLU A 100 10.79 0.07 2.13
C GLU A 100 9.62 0.12 1.15
N PHE A 101 8.51 0.75 1.55
CA PHE A 101 7.36 0.93 0.69
C PHE A 101 7.66 1.82 -0.51
N TYR A 102 8.47 2.87 -0.35
CA TYR A 102 8.94 3.69 -1.47
C TYR A 102 9.79 2.93 -2.48
N ALA A 103 10.66 2.01 -2.02
CA ALA A 103 11.35 1.11 -2.93
C ALA A 103 10.37 0.18 -3.66
N LEU A 104 9.34 -0.32 -2.99
CA LEU A 104 8.30 -1.12 -3.63
C LEU A 104 7.49 -0.33 -4.67
N MET A 105 7.16 0.94 -4.39
CA MET A 105 6.55 1.85 -5.37
C MET A 105 7.45 2.01 -6.61
N LYS A 106 8.77 2.17 -6.44
CA LYS A 106 9.71 2.17 -7.57
C LYS A 106 9.72 0.86 -8.35
N ILE A 107 9.65 -0.27 -7.65
CA ILE A 107 9.67 -1.60 -8.27
C ILE A 107 8.43 -1.85 -9.13
N VAL A 108 7.25 -1.39 -8.70
CA VAL A 108 6.00 -1.59 -9.45
C VAL A 108 5.76 -0.55 -10.54
N ASP A 109 6.60 0.48 -10.62
CA ASP A 109 6.52 1.55 -11.60
C ASP A 109 7.04 1.09 -12.97
N ALA A 110 6.11 0.89 -13.90
CA ALA A 110 6.41 0.49 -15.28
C ALA A 110 6.72 1.69 -16.20
N PHE A 111 6.47 2.92 -15.76
CA PHE A 111 6.52 4.13 -16.58
C PHE A 111 7.64 5.09 -16.17
N ASP A 112 8.49 4.71 -15.22
CA ASP A 112 9.63 5.50 -14.71
C ASP A 112 9.22 6.87 -14.15
N LEU A 113 8.06 6.90 -13.48
CA LEU A 113 7.52 8.07 -12.79
C LEU A 113 8.16 8.28 -11.41
N VAL A 114 8.55 7.20 -10.73
CA VAL A 114 9.18 7.24 -9.42
C VAL A 114 10.67 7.47 -9.58
N ARG A 115 11.16 8.56 -8.98
CA ARG A 115 12.58 8.91 -8.96
C ARG A 115 13.06 8.89 -7.53
N LEU A 116 14.06 8.06 -7.23
CA LEU A 116 14.65 7.95 -5.90
C LEU A 116 16.04 8.60 -5.90
N GLU A 117 16.41 9.18 -4.76
CA GLU A 117 17.72 9.80 -4.55
C GLU A 117 18.82 8.72 -4.41
N LYS A 118 20.03 9.00 -4.91
CA LYS A 118 21.15 8.04 -4.94
C LYS A 118 21.48 7.45 -3.57
N SER A 119 21.71 8.28 -2.55
CA SER A 119 22.06 7.79 -1.21
C SER A 119 20.92 6.98 -0.57
N PHE A 120 19.67 7.39 -0.78
CA PHE A 120 18.51 6.60 -0.35
C PHE A 120 18.45 5.22 -1.04
N VAL A 121 18.75 5.15 -2.35
CA VAL A 121 18.80 3.87 -3.08
C VAL A 121 19.88 2.94 -2.51
N GLU A 122 21.06 3.46 -2.17
CA GLU A 122 22.13 2.69 -1.56
C GLU A 122 21.71 2.12 -0.19
N GLU A 123 21.11 2.96 0.65
CA GLU A 123 20.61 2.59 1.98
C GLU A 123 19.51 1.51 1.89
N ILE A 124 18.49 1.73 1.05
CA ILE A 124 17.32 0.86 1.00
C ILE A 124 17.63 -0.50 0.38
N LYS A 125 18.58 -0.58 -0.55
CA LYS A 125 19.04 -1.86 -1.09
C LYS A 125 19.72 -2.72 -0.04
N VAL A 126 20.50 -2.12 0.86
CA VAL A 126 21.10 -2.84 1.99
C VAL A 126 20.00 -3.34 2.92
N LYS A 127 19.03 -2.49 3.25
CA LYS A 127 17.91 -2.85 4.14
C LYS A 127 17.04 -3.99 3.58
N LEU A 128 16.78 -3.97 2.27
CA LEU A 128 15.94 -4.97 1.60
C LEU A 128 16.67 -6.26 1.26
N ALA A 129 18.00 -6.33 1.38
CA ALA A 129 18.80 -7.48 0.95
C ALA A 129 18.33 -8.81 1.57
N ASP A 130 17.93 -8.78 2.84
CA ASP A 130 17.44 -9.95 3.58
C ASP A 130 15.91 -10.06 3.61
N HIS A 131 15.19 -9.17 2.91
CA HIS A 131 13.74 -9.14 2.93
C HIS A 131 13.15 -10.31 2.11
N PRO A 132 12.33 -11.20 2.69
CA PRO A 132 11.93 -12.46 2.05
C PRO A 132 11.00 -12.33 0.84
N MET A 133 10.50 -11.13 0.53
CA MET A 133 9.54 -10.86 -0.55
C MET A 133 10.19 -10.22 -1.77
N PHE A 134 11.49 -9.93 -1.72
CA PHE A 134 12.22 -9.26 -2.79
C PHE A 134 13.24 -10.22 -3.41
N ASN A 135 13.51 -10.03 -4.70
CA ASN A 135 14.47 -10.85 -5.44
C ASN A 135 15.37 -9.99 -6.34
N ALA A 136 16.36 -10.62 -6.98
CA ALA A 136 17.33 -9.93 -7.84
C ALA A 136 16.70 -9.05 -8.94
N SER A 137 15.55 -9.44 -9.49
CA SER A 137 14.84 -8.64 -10.51
C SER A 137 14.21 -7.38 -9.92
N ASP A 138 13.80 -7.41 -8.65
CA ASP A 138 13.31 -6.21 -7.95
C ASP A 138 14.46 -5.21 -7.72
N PHE A 139 15.61 -5.69 -7.26
CA PHE A 139 16.79 -4.85 -7.06
C PHE A 139 17.28 -4.16 -8.34
N ALA A 140 17.12 -4.82 -9.49
CA ALA A 140 17.39 -4.21 -10.79
C ALA A 140 16.45 -3.04 -11.10
N LYS A 141 15.17 -3.15 -10.75
CA LYS A 141 14.15 -2.09 -10.98
C LYS A 141 14.33 -0.87 -10.08
N ILE A 142 14.91 -1.02 -8.89
CA ILE A 142 15.25 0.12 -8.02
C ILE A 142 16.27 1.05 -8.72
N GLY A 143 17.15 0.52 -9.57
CA GLY A 143 18.13 1.32 -10.32
C GLY A 143 19.25 1.87 -9.42
N THR A 144 19.86 3.00 -9.80
CA THR A 144 20.98 3.63 -9.08
C THR A 144 20.60 4.95 -8.41
N GLY A 145 19.36 5.40 -8.57
CA GLY A 145 18.91 6.72 -8.12
C GLY A 145 19.46 7.88 -8.96
N ILE A 146 19.00 9.09 -8.63
CA ILE A 146 19.36 10.36 -9.29
C ILE A 146 19.82 11.41 -8.27
N ASP A 147 20.43 12.50 -8.75
CA ASP A 147 20.90 13.58 -7.88
C ASP A 147 19.73 14.32 -7.21
N LEU A 148 19.91 14.66 -5.92
CA LEU A 148 18.88 15.36 -5.13
C LEU A 148 18.38 16.63 -5.82
N GLY A 149 19.26 17.41 -6.45
CA GLY A 149 18.89 18.64 -7.15
C GLY A 149 17.94 18.42 -8.34
N GLU A 150 17.94 17.23 -8.96
CA GLU A 150 16.97 16.89 -10.01
C GLU A 150 15.59 16.61 -9.42
N ILE A 151 15.53 15.98 -8.25
CA ILE A 151 14.29 15.72 -7.51
C ILE A 151 13.70 17.05 -7.05
N GLU A 152 14.50 17.91 -6.42
CA GLU A 152 14.08 19.26 -5.99
C GLU A 152 13.52 20.07 -7.16
N LYS A 153 14.14 19.98 -8.34
CA LYS A 153 13.68 20.69 -9.53
C LYS A 153 12.25 20.31 -9.92
N VAL A 154 11.90 19.03 -9.95
CA VAL A 154 10.56 18.59 -10.36
C VAL A 154 9.50 18.82 -9.29
N VAL A 155 9.86 18.69 -8.02
CA VAL A 155 8.98 19.00 -6.89
C VAL A 155 8.66 20.50 -6.86
N ASN A 156 9.68 21.37 -6.98
CA ASN A 156 9.50 22.82 -7.01
C ASN A 156 8.76 23.32 -8.26
N ALA A 157 8.79 22.56 -9.36
CA ALA A 157 8.03 22.85 -10.57
C ALA A 157 6.56 22.40 -10.47
N HIS A 158 6.14 21.77 -9.36
CA HIS A 158 4.81 21.18 -9.16
C HIS A 158 4.40 20.17 -10.25
N THR A 159 5.38 19.47 -10.83
CA THR A 159 5.16 18.37 -11.79
C THR A 159 5.39 17.00 -11.18
N ALA A 160 5.76 16.95 -9.90
CA ALA A 160 5.95 15.74 -9.13
C ALA A 160 5.54 15.95 -7.67
N GLU A 161 5.02 14.90 -7.04
CA GLU A 161 4.77 14.82 -5.60
C GLU A 161 6.05 14.36 -4.89
N ALA A 162 6.38 14.97 -3.76
CA ALA A 162 7.55 14.61 -2.98
C ALA A 162 7.40 13.22 -2.34
N MET A 163 8.51 12.52 -2.14
CA MET A 163 8.59 11.34 -1.28
C MET A 163 9.59 11.66 -0.17
N ARG A 164 9.14 11.58 1.09
CA ARG A 164 9.95 11.96 2.24
C ARG A 164 9.92 10.89 3.31
N VAL A 165 11.06 10.71 3.97
CA VAL A 165 11.15 9.91 5.21
C VAL A 165 11.40 10.91 6.33
N GLY A 166 10.36 11.22 7.09
CA GLY A 166 10.37 12.40 7.97
C GLY A 166 10.54 13.67 7.13
N ASP A 167 11.53 14.50 7.44
CA ASP A 167 11.80 15.73 6.68
C ASP A 167 12.69 15.50 5.44
N ARG A 168 13.38 14.36 5.36
CA ARG A 168 14.36 14.08 4.29
C ARG A 168 13.64 13.79 2.98
N LEU A 169 13.89 14.61 1.96
CA LEU A 169 13.47 14.34 0.58
C LEU A 169 14.29 13.16 0.03
N VAL A 170 13.62 12.05 -0.25
CA VAL A 170 14.25 10.80 -0.74
C VAL A 170 13.83 10.43 -2.16
N GLY A 171 12.83 11.11 -2.71
CA GLY A 171 12.33 10.83 -4.04
C GLY A 171 11.20 11.74 -4.46
N ALA A 172 10.62 11.45 -5.62
CA ALA A 172 9.39 12.06 -6.10
C ALA A 172 8.65 11.14 -7.07
N VAL A 173 7.34 11.29 -7.15
CA VAL A 173 6.47 10.66 -8.17
C VAL A 173 6.04 11.73 -9.17
N SER A 174 6.45 11.58 -10.42
CA SER A 174 6.10 12.53 -11.48
C SER A 174 4.69 12.30 -12.02
N GLN A 175 4.07 13.36 -12.55
CA GLN A 175 2.87 13.22 -13.38
C GLN A 175 3.17 12.37 -14.62
N ALA A 176 2.18 11.62 -15.11
CA ALA A 176 2.33 10.83 -16.33
C ALA A 176 1.93 11.59 -17.60
N HIS A 177 1.29 12.76 -17.46
CA HIS A 177 0.94 13.63 -18.58
C HIS A 177 0.81 15.10 -18.14
N ASP A 178 1.15 16.04 -19.03
CA ASP A 178 1.21 17.47 -18.69
C ASP A 178 -0.17 18.15 -18.57
N SER A 179 -1.20 17.57 -19.21
CA SER A 179 -2.54 18.18 -19.26
C SER A 179 -3.67 17.23 -18.89
N ASP A 180 -3.36 15.96 -18.61
CA ASP A 180 -4.40 15.00 -18.24
C ASP A 180 -4.66 15.06 -16.75
N VAL A 181 -5.85 15.53 -16.39
CA VAL A 181 -6.29 15.65 -15.01
C VAL A 181 -6.42 14.30 -14.29
N SER A 182 -6.50 13.19 -15.03
CA SER A 182 -6.48 11.83 -14.49
C SER A 182 -5.05 11.29 -14.31
N LEU A 183 -4.02 11.98 -14.81
CA LEU A 183 -2.62 11.53 -14.79
C LEU A 183 -1.69 12.53 -14.08
N THR A 184 -2.24 13.30 -13.15
CA THR A 184 -1.46 14.21 -12.30
C THR A 184 -0.52 13.43 -11.39
N ALA A 185 0.51 14.10 -10.88
CA ALA A 185 1.47 13.50 -9.95
C ALA A 185 0.77 12.90 -8.71
N HIS A 186 -0.23 13.59 -8.17
CA HIS A 186 -1.08 13.11 -7.08
C HIS A 186 -1.76 11.77 -7.40
N ILE A 187 -2.46 11.66 -8.53
CA ILE A 187 -3.16 10.42 -8.91
C ILE A 187 -2.16 9.30 -9.23
N MET A 188 -1.01 9.62 -9.84
CA MET A 188 0.04 8.63 -10.07
C MET A 188 0.63 8.10 -8.76
N TYR A 189 0.79 8.97 -7.76
CA TYR A 189 1.20 8.56 -6.42
C TYR A 189 0.20 7.58 -5.81
N GLU A 190 -1.10 7.93 -5.80
CA GLU A 190 -2.17 7.07 -5.29
C GLU A 190 -2.19 5.71 -5.98
N ASN A 191 -2.14 5.70 -7.32
CA ASN A 191 -2.17 4.48 -8.11
C ASN A 191 -0.93 3.60 -7.84
N LEU A 192 0.25 4.19 -7.72
CA LEU A 192 1.47 3.44 -7.41
C LEU A 192 1.45 2.87 -5.99
N ALA A 193 0.96 3.62 -5.01
CA ALA A 193 0.80 3.14 -3.64
C ALA A 193 -0.20 1.95 -3.56
N ALA A 194 -1.35 2.06 -4.24
CA ALA A 194 -2.32 0.97 -4.31
C ALA A 194 -1.74 -0.28 -4.99
N LYS A 195 -1.07 -0.11 -6.14
CA LYS A 195 -0.39 -1.22 -6.84
C LYS A 195 0.71 -1.86 -6.00
N ALA A 196 1.54 -1.05 -5.32
CA ALA A 196 2.65 -1.51 -4.50
C ALA A 196 2.17 -2.35 -3.32
N SER A 197 1.22 -1.82 -2.55
CA SER A 197 0.66 -2.52 -1.39
C SER A 197 -0.05 -3.81 -1.78
N ALA A 198 -0.84 -3.80 -2.86
CA ALA A 198 -1.48 -5.02 -3.36
C ALA A 198 -0.46 -6.06 -3.87
N THR A 199 0.63 -5.61 -4.51
CA THR A 199 1.73 -6.49 -4.95
C THR A 199 2.36 -7.20 -3.75
N LEU A 200 2.61 -6.49 -2.65
CA LEU A 200 3.14 -7.09 -1.42
C LEU A 200 2.22 -8.19 -0.88
N VAL A 201 0.92 -7.89 -0.77
CA VAL A 201 -0.09 -8.85 -0.30
C VAL A 201 -0.15 -10.08 -1.22
N LEU A 202 -0.13 -9.89 -2.54
CA LEU A 202 -0.17 -11.01 -3.49
C LEU A 202 1.10 -11.88 -3.41
N ARG A 203 2.28 -11.30 -3.18
CA ARG A 203 3.52 -12.06 -2.93
C ARG A 203 3.39 -12.95 -1.68
N HIS A 204 2.86 -12.41 -0.58
CA HIS A 204 2.58 -13.20 0.62
C HIS A 204 1.50 -14.27 0.36
N LEU A 205 0.45 -13.96 -0.40
CA LEU A 205 -0.62 -14.91 -0.73
C LEU A 205 -0.08 -16.11 -1.52
N VAL A 206 0.73 -15.86 -2.54
CA VAL A 206 1.40 -16.91 -3.33
C VAL A 206 2.26 -17.77 -2.40
N LYS A 207 3.12 -17.16 -1.60
CA LYS A 207 3.98 -17.88 -0.64
C LYS A 207 3.16 -18.73 0.34
N ASN A 208 2.13 -18.17 0.95
CA ASN A 208 1.32 -18.83 1.97
C ASN A 208 0.46 -19.96 1.40
N SER A 209 -0.01 -19.81 0.16
CA SER A 209 -0.81 -20.82 -0.51
C SER A 209 0.01 -22.01 -1.03
N GLY A 210 1.30 -21.79 -1.32
CA GLY A 210 2.14 -22.77 -2.02
C GLY A 210 1.68 -23.10 -3.44
N ILE A 211 0.73 -22.33 -3.99
CA ILE A 211 0.24 -22.48 -5.36
C ILE A 211 1.27 -21.87 -6.31
N ASP A 212 1.58 -22.59 -7.39
CA ASP A 212 2.41 -22.05 -8.47
C ASP A 212 1.73 -20.78 -9.04
N PRO A 213 2.42 -19.63 -9.11
CA PRO A 213 1.86 -18.40 -9.69
C PRO A 213 1.20 -18.60 -11.06
N THR A 214 1.70 -19.53 -11.87
CA THR A 214 1.19 -19.83 -13.22
C THR A 214 -0.12 -20.62 -13.21
N GLU A 215 -0.52 -21.19 -12.07
CA GLU A 215 -1.80 -21.85 -11.88
C GLU A 215 -2.93 -20.88 -11.48
N ILE A 216 -2.63 -19.62 -11.17
CA ILE A 216 -3.66 -18.59 -10.94
C ILE A 216 -4.07 -18.02 -12.30
N GLU A 217 -5.37 -18.11 -12.63
CA GLU A 217 -5.88 -17.83 -13.97
C GLU A 217 -6.65 -16.50 -14.05
N TYR A 218 -7.17 -16.03 -12.91
CA TYR A 218 -7.91 -14.79 -12.85
C TYR A 218 -7.65 -14.03 -11.56
N ILE A 219 -7.67 -12.70 -11.66
CA ILE A 219 -7.48 -11.79 -10.54
C ILE A 219 -8.70 -10.86 -10.47
N VAL A 220 -9.32 -10.80 -9.30
CA VAL A 220 -10.34 -9.81 -8.97
C VAL A 220 -9.71 -8.82 -8.01
N GLU A 221 -9.43 -7.62 -8.50
CA GLU A 221 -8.89 -6.53 -7.69
C GLU A 221 -10.06 -5.67 -7.20
N CYS A 222 -10.03 -5.21 -5.94
CA CYS A 222 -11.21 -4.61 -5.30
C CYS A 222 -10.92 -3.47 -4.31
N SER A 223 -9.78 -2.80 -4.43
CA SER A 223 -9.47 -1.55 -3.73
C SER A 223 -10.40 -0.40 -4.12
N GLU A 224 -10.12 0.79 -3.60
CA GLU A 224 -10.90 2.01 -3.87
C GLU A 224 -10.42 2.74 -5.14
N GLU A 225 -9.13 2.68 -5.43
CA GLU A 225 -8.43 3.44 -6.46
C GLU A 225 -8.86 3.02 -7.86
N THR A 226 -8.82 3.93 -8.82
CA THR A 226 -9.26 3.63 -10.19
C THR A 226 -8.30 4.25 -11.17
N ALA A 227 -7.54 3.41 -11.88
CA ALA A 227 -6.58 3.85 -12.88
C ALA A 227 -7.26 4.14 -14.23
N GLY A 228 -6.76 5.14 -14.95
CA GLY A 228 -7.23 5.48 -16.29
C GLY A 228 -6.77 6.87 -16.71
N ASP A 229 -7.01 7.22 -17.96
CA ASP A 229 -6.67 8.52 -18.54
C ASP A 229 -7.94 9.32 -18.89
N MET A 230 -7.79 10.47 -19.54
CA MET A 230 -8.92 11.31 -19.97
C MET A 230 -9.85 10.62 -20.99
N ASN A 231 -9.35 9.64 -21.74
CA ASN A 231 -10.09 8.91 -22.78
C ASN A 231 -10.76 7.65 -22.22
N GLN A 232 -10.17 7.01 -21.21
CA GLN A 232 -10.63 5.77 -20.60
C GLN A 232 -10.54 5.85 -19.07
N ARG A 233 -11.38 6.71 -18.48
CA ARG A 233 -11.48 6.81 -17.02
C ARG A 233 -11.93 5.47 -16.43
N GLY A 234 -11.10 4.90 -15.56
CA GLY A 234 -11.33 3.56 -15.01
C GLY A 234 -11.13 2.40 -15.97
N GLY A 235 -10.50 2.64 -17.13
CA GLY A 235 -10.10 1.60 -18.08
C GLY A 235 -8.75 0.96 -17.75
N GLY A 236 -7.98 1.54 -16.82
CA GLY A 236 -6.78 0.91 -16.29
C GLY A 236 -7.13 -0.36 -15.50
N ASN A 237 -6.21 -1.32 -15.47
CA ASN A 237 -6.45 -2.64 -14.90
C ASN A 237 -5.38 -2.95 -13.85
N PHE A 238 -5.70 -2.67 -12.58
CA PHE A 238 -4.81 -2.98 -11.46
C PHE A 238 -4.62 -4.48 -11.32
N ALA A 239 -5.69 -5.28 -11.45
CA ALA A 239 -5.63 -6.73 -11.32
C ALA A 239 -4.51 -7.34 -12.17
N LYS A 240 -4.44 -6.97 -13.46
CA LYS A 240 -3.40 -7.45 -14.38
C LYS A 240 -2.03 -6.85 -14.05
N ALA A 241 -1.96 -5.54 -13.77
CA ALA A 241 -0.70 -4.87 -13.47
C ALA A 241 -0.03 -5.41 -12.18
N ILE A 242 -0.82 -5.82 -11.19
CA ILE A 242 -0.34 -6.43 -9.94
C ILE A 242 0.06 -7.89 -10.19
N GLY A 243 -0.74 -8.64 -10.95
CA GLY A 243 -0.42 -10.03 -11.31
C GLY A 243 0.92 -10.19 -12.02
N GLU A 244 1.25 -9.26 -12.93
CA GLU A 244 2.54 -9.21 -13.61
C GLU A 244 3.72 -9.12 -12.62
N MET A 245 3.58 -8.29 -11.58
CA MET A 245 4.62 -8.09 -10.57
C MET A 245 4.85 -9.31 -9.65
N CYS A 246 3.94 -10.28 -9.71
CA CYS A 246 3.95 -11.49 -8.89
C CYS A 246 4.13 -12.77 -9.73
N GLY A 247 4.40 -12.65 -11.03
CA GLY A 247 4.66 -13.79 -11.92
C GLY A 247 3.41 -14.57 -12.32
N LEU A 248 2.21 -14.01 -12.18
CA LEU A 248 0.96 -14.61 -12.65
C LEU A 248 0.82 -14.44 -14.17
N THR A 249 1.74 -15.06 -14.92
CA THR A 249 1.88 -14.89 -16.37
C THR A 249 0.67 -15.37 -17.16
N ASN A 250 -0.03 -16.39 -16.65
CA ASN A 250 -1.25 -16.95 -17.26
C ASN A 250 -2.54 -16.24 -16.82
N ALA A 251 -2.46 -15.35 -15.81
CA ALA A 251 -3.65 -14.70 -15.30
C ALA A 251 -4.08 -13.52 -16.18
N THR A 252 -5.39 -13.33 -16.30
CA THR A 252 -5.99 -12.02 -16.62
C THR A 252 -6.74 -11.51 -15.38
N GLY A 253 -7.44 -10.38 -15.47
CA GLY A 253 -8.18 -9.87 -14.33
C GLY A 253 -9.08 -8.70 -14.64
N SER A 254 -9.89 -8.34 -13.66
CA SER A 254 -10.70 -7.13 -13.67
C SER A 254 -10.75 -6.50 -12.29
N ASP A 255 -11.02 -5.20 -12.32
CA ASP A 255 -11.16 -4.37 -11.13
C ASP A 255 -12.66 -4.25 -10.81
N VAL A 256 -13.04 -4.52 -9.57
CA VAL A 256 -14.43 -4.46 -9.07
C VAL A 256 -14.50 -3.47 -7.93
N ARG A 257 -15.23 -2.37 -8.15
CA ARG A 257 -15.38 -1.29 -7.17
C ARG A 257 -16.73 -1.39 -6.47
N SER A 258 -16.70 -1.43 -5.15
CA SER A 258 -17.92 -1.33 -4.31
C SER A 258 -17.62 -0.66 -2.96
N PHE A 259 -16.66 0.27 -2.94
CA PHE A 259 -16.21 0.96 -1.73
C PHE A 259 -15.88 -0.06 -0.62
N CYS A 260 -16.25 0.21 0.65
CA CYS A 260 -16.03 -0.71 1.77
C CYS A 260 -16.64 -2.11 1.59
N ALA A 261 -17.61 -2.29 0.67
CA ALA A 261 -18.18 -3.60 0.36
C ALA A 261 -17.41 -4.37 -0.72
N GLY A 262 -16.40 -3.74 -1.35
CA GLY A 262 -15.56 -4.30 -2.42
C GLY A 262 -15.10 -5.73 -2.18
N PRO A 263 -14.46 -6.04 -1.03
CA PRO A 263 -13.99 -7.40 -0.73
C PRO A 263 -15.10 -8.45 -0.71
N SER A 264 -16.29 -8.12 -0.19
CA SER A 264 -17.42 -9.06 -0.16
C SER A 264 -17.94 -9.34 -1.56
N HIS A 265 -18.07 -8.30 -2.39
CA HIS A 265 -18.47 -8.45 -3.79
C HIS A 265 -17.44 -9.24 -4.60
N ALA A 266 -16.15 -8.99 -4.38
CA ALA A 266 -15.07 -9.67 -5.06
C ALA A 266 -15.02 -11.17 -4.72
N LEU A 267 -15.24 -11.54 -3.46
CA LEU A 267 -15.33 -12.94 -3.03
C LEU A 267 -16.51 -13.67 -3.68
N VAL A 268 -17.68 -13.03 -3.75
CA VAL A 268 -18.85 -13.60 -4.44
C VAL A 268 -18.57 -13.76 -5.93
N TYR A 269 -17.95 -12.76 -6.56
CA TYR A 269 -17.61 -12.80 -7.97
C TYR A 269 -16.60 -13.91 -8.29
N ALA A 270 -15.49 -13.99 -7.56
CA ALA A 270 -14.49 -15.05 -7.70
C ALA A 270 -15.10 -16.44 -7.46
N SER A 271 -15.96 -16.57 -6.45
CA SER A 271 -16.67 -17.83 -6.17
C SER A 271 -17.59 -18.23 -7.31
N ALA A 272 -18.27 -17.28 -7.96
CA ALA A 272 -19.11 -17.55 -9.12
C ALA A 272 -18.28 -18.04 -10.32
N LEU A 273 -17.13 -17.42 -10.60
CA LEU A 273 -16.22 -17.84 -11.67
C LEU A 273 -15.71 -19.27 -11.45
N VAL A 274 -15.31 -19.60 -10.22
CA VAL A 274 -14.87 -20.95 -9.85
C VAL A 274 -16.02 -21.95 -9.92
N LYS A 275 -17.19 -21.58 -9.40
CA LYS A 275 -18.37 -22.46 -9.40
C LYS A 275 -18.86 -22.78 -10.81
N ALA A 276 -18.76 -21.83 -11.73
CA ALA A 276 -19.10 -21.99 -13.13
C ALA A 276 -18.08 -22.84 -13.91
N GLY A 277 -16.92 -23.15 -13.33
CA GLY A 277 -15.86 -23.90 -14.00
C GLY A 277 -15.09 -23.08 -15.04
N ILE A 278 -15.17 -21.75 -14.97
CA ILE A 278 -14.44 -20.84 -15.87
C ILE A 278 -12.95 -20.85 -15.50
N TYR A 279 -12.65 -20.78 -14.19
CA TYR A 279 -11.30 -20.81 -13.65
C TYR A 279 -11.22 -21.78 -12.47
N LYS A 280 -10.06 -22.42 -12.28
CA LYS A 280 -9.75 -23.30 -11.16
C LYS A 280 -9.22 -22.50 -9.96
N ASN A 281 -8.39 -21.49 -10.22
CA ASN A 281 -7.83 -20.62 -9.19
C ASN A 281 -8.06 -19.15 -9.53
N VAL A 282 -8.71 -18.43 -8.62
CA VAL A 282 -8.95 -16.99 -8.72
C VAL A 282 -8.35 -16.31 -7.50
N ALA A 283 -7.50 -15.31 -7.70
CA ALA A 283 -7.00 -14.46 -6.63
C ALA A 283 -7.96 -13.29 -6.41
N VAL A 284 -8.30 -13.01 -5.15
CA VAL A 284 -9.00 -11.78 -4.75
C VAL A 284 -8.00 -10.92 -4.00
N ILE A 285 -7.79 -9.69 -4.47
CA ILE A 285 -6.76 -8.80 -3.94
C ILE A 285 -7.30 -7.38 -3.76
N ALA A 286 -6.69 -6.62 -2.86
CA ALA A 286 -6.92 -5.19 -2.69
C ALA A 286 -5.63 -4.52 -2.22
N GLY A 287 -5.37 -3.32 -2.74
CA GLY A 287 -4.35 -2.39 -2.25
C GLY A 287 -4.89 -1.44 -1.19
N GLY A 288 -3.99 -0.69 -0.57
CA GLY A 288 -4.32 0.41 0.33
C GLY A 288 -4.57 1.73 -0.41
N ALA A 289 -5.31 2.62 0.26
CA ALA A 289 -5.76 3.90 -0.26
C ALA A 289 -5.14 5.07 0.51
N THR A 290 -4.25 5.86 -0.12
CA THR A 290 -3.57 6.96 0.59
C THR A 290 -4.54 8.03 1.07
N ALA A 291 -5.63 8.27 0.33
CA ALA A 291 -6.74 9.15 0.69
C ALA A 291 -7.36 8.82 2.05
N LYS A 292 -7.24 7.57 2.51
CA LYS A 292 -7.81 7.08 3.78
C LYS A 292 -6.88 7.27 4.98
N LEU A 293 -5.60 7.57 4.75
CA LEU A 293 -4.64 7.78 5.82
C LEU A 293 -5.04 9.00 6.66
N GLY A 294 -5.05 8.81 7.98
CA GLY A 294 -5.41 9.86 8.93
C GLY A 294 -6.79 10.48 8.73
N MET A 295 -7.75 9.75 8.14
CA MET A 295 -9.12 10.21 7.93
C MET A 295 -9.76 10.77 9.21
N ASN A 296 -9.57 10.08 10.33
CA ASN A 296 -10.07 10.47 11.66
C ASN A 296 -9.03 11.23 12.50
N GLY A 297 -7.93 11.69 11.90
CA GLY A 297 -6.82 12.32 12.61
C GLY A 297 -7.23 13.55 13.44
N ARG A 298 -8.24 14.32 13.01
CA ARG A 298 -8.76 15.45 13.80
C ARG A 298 -9.29 15.01 15.16
N ASP A 299 -10.07 13.95 15.17
CA ASP A 299 -10.64 13.41 16.40
C ASP A 299 -9.57 12.79 17.27
N HIS A 300 -8.55 12.18 16.67
CA HIS A 300 -7.40 11.63 17.38
C HIS A 300 -6.61 12.74 18.11
N VAL A 301 -6.22 13.80 17.39
CA VAL A 301 -5.52 14.95 17.96
C VAL A 301 -6.36 15.66 19.04
N ASN A 302 -7.67 15.85 18.80
CA ASN A 302 -8.56 16.47 19.78
C ASN A 302 -8.71 15.68 21.08
N LYS A 303 -8.55 14.35 21.01
CA LYS A 303 -8.64 13.43 22.16
C LYS A 303 -7.28 13.08 22.76
N ASP A 304 -6.22 13.76 22.32
CA ASP A 304 -4.85 13.49 22.75
C ASP A 304 -4.44 12.01 22.59
N MET A 305 -4.84 11.39 21.47
CA MET A 305 -4.50 10.00 21.15
C MET A 305 -3.60 9.91 19.92
N PRO A 306 -2.80 8.83 19.80
CA PRO A 306 -2.05 8.59 18.57
C PRO A 306 -2.99 8.47 17.36
N VAL A 307 -2.50 8.87 16.20
CA VAL A 307 -3.20 8.60 14.94
C VAL A 307 -3.00 7.15 14.57
N LEU A 308 -4.09 6.39 14.48
CA LEU A 308 -4.03 4.93 14.27
C LEU A 308 -4.14 4.51 12.80
N GLU A 309 -4.33 5.47 11.91
CA GLU A 309 -4.51 5.31 10.46
C GLU A 309 -3.27 5.82 9.70
N ASP A 310 -2.10 5.70 10.33
CA ASP A 310 -0.77 6.07 9.87
C ASP A 310 0.00 4.91 9.23
#